data_AF-F4RQF4-F1
#
_entry.id   AF-F4RQF4-F1
#
_cell.length_a   1.000
_cell.length_b   1.000
_cell.length_c   1.000
_cell.angle_alpha   90.00
_cell.angle_beta   90.00
_cell.angle_gamma   90.00
#
_symmetry.space_group_name_H-M   'P 1'
#
loop_
_entity.id
_entity.type
_entity.pdbx_description
1 polymer ?
#
loop_
_entity_poly.entity_id
_entity_poly.type
_entity_poly.pdbx_seq_one_letter_code
_entity_poly.pdbx_strand_id
1 'polypeptide(L)'
;MALADKKSVHLSSFCPTPAEAAHWVSVVKAQVAKALKEYVDHLPGAPDRLKLPSLMTKPPPIDPIDMHLPNIHFLRMIDAPDSSAEGVSRVLDEVIRQIGLDKKKYAESLLVAGGDVGSNQLLKSLRQKRFPPIDSVEGIQWVLSIFGGAHTTWNFTKALLGHHWGKSDNGDDTGAWRSLFALGGEYKKPPATQDFNTIMRSARILHKANLVHIIRSASMYDTNWNACMYLPTLGNSRETFESNHELDLTKAKDCERLVYNNTACSVHDGMLTKPPFERP
;
A
#
# COMPACT_ATOMS: atom_id res chain seq x y z
N MET A 1 28.19 -0.28 -9.29
CA MET A 1 27.59 0.35 -8.09
C MET A 1 28.33 1.60 -7.58
N ALA A 2 29.63 1.78 -7.84
CA ALA A 2 30.38 2.99 -7.42
C ALA A 2 29.86 4.33 -7.98
N LEU A 3 29.12 4.33 -9.10
CA LEU A 3 28.54 5.54 -9.72
C LEU A 3 27.26 6.05 -9.03
N ALA A 4 26.65 5.24 -8.16
CA ALA A 4 25.44 5.62 -7.43
C ALA A 4 25.76 6.07 -5.99
N ASP A 5 26.94 5.69 -5.48
CA ASP A 5 27.40 6.10 -4.16
C ASP A 5 27.70 7.61 -4.19
N LYS A 6 27.14 8.37 -3.25
CA LYS A 6 27.32 9.83 -3.08
C LYS A 6 26.59 10.78 -4.05
N LYS A 7 25.62 10.32 -4.84
CA LYS A 7 24.72 11.28 -5.55
C LYS A 7 23.75 11.90 -4.55
N SER A 8 23.56 13.22 -4.63
CA SER A 8 22.57 13.92 -3.81
C SER A 8 21.16 13.44 -4.15
N VAL A 9 20.41 13.06 -3.13
CA VAL A 9 19.02 12.60 -3.27
C VAL A 9 18.13 13.84 -3.27
N HIS A 10 17.55 14.17 -4.43
CA HIS A 10 16.63 15.28 -4.54
C HIS A 10 15.22 14.83 -4.12
N LEU A 11 14.65 15.47 -3.10
CA LEU A 11 13.29 15.17 -2.63
C LEU A 11 12.23 15.35 -3.74
N SER A 12 12.45 16.31 -4.64
CA SER A 12 11.59 16.55 -5.80
C SER A 12 11.48 15.35 -6.74
N SER A 13 12.46 14.42 -6.73
CA SER A 13 12.41 13.18 -7.50
C SER A 13 11.40 12.16 -6.94
N PHE A 14 10.86 12.39 -5.75
CA PHE A 14 9.83 11.56 -5.12
C PHE A 14 8.46 12.26 -5.09
N CYS A 15 8.38 13.52 -5.51
CA CYS A 15 7.13 14.25 -5.61
C CYS A 15 6.48 13.96 -6.97
N PRO A 16 5.15 13.78 -7.03
CA PRO A 16 4.47 13.61 -8.30
C PRO A 16 4.58 14.90 -9.12
N THR A 17 4.86 14.73 -10.40
CA THR A 17 4.73 15.78 -11.40
C THR A 17 3.26 16.20 -11.55
N PRO A 18 2.98 17.40 -12.09
CA PRO A 18 1.60 17.81 -12.37
C PRO A 18 0.83 16.81 -13.27
N ALA A 19 1.52 16.17 -14.22
CA ALA A 19 0.94 15.14 -15.07
C ALA A 19 0.56 13.87 -14.30
N GLU A 20 1.44 13.40 -13.40
CA GLU A 20 1.18 12.24 -12.54
C GLU A 20 0.06 12.54 -11.53
N ALA A 21 -0.01 13.76 -11.00
CA ALA A 21 -1.12 14.18 -10.14
C ALA A 21 -2.47 14.18 -10.89
N ALA A 22 -2.51 14.69 -12.13
CA ALA A 22 -3.70 14.66 -12.96
C ALA A 22 -4.12 13.22 -13.33
N HIS A 23 -3.13 12.35 -13.58
CA HIS A 23 -3.38 10.92 -13.78
C HIS A 23 -3.99 10.29 -12.52
N TRP A 24 -3.41 10.55 -11.34
CA TRP A 24 -3.91 10.05 -10.07
C TRP A 24 -5.36 10.47 -9.80
N VAL A 25 -5.72 11.73 -10.10
CA VAL A 25 -7.13 12.19 -10.02
C VAL A 25 -8.03 11.34 -10.92
N SER A 26 -7.58 11.00 -12.13
CA SER A 26 -8.33 10.14 -13.05
C SER A 26 -8.49 8.72 -12.51
N VAL A 27 -7.47 8.19 -11.81
CA VAL A 27 -7.54 6.89 -11.12
C VAL A 27 -8.59 6.91 -10.01
N VAL A 28 -8.57 7.94 -9.15
CA VAL A 28 -9.54 8.08 -8.05
C VAL A 28 -10.96 8.20 -8.62
N LYS A 29 -11.18 9.04 -9.64
CA LYS A 29 -12.48 9.17 -10.32
C LYS A 29 -12.98 7.83 -10.86
N ALA A 30 -12.10 7.02 -11.45
CA ALA A 30 -12.46 5.71 -11.96
C ALA A 30 -12.85 4.71 -10.85
N GLN A 31 -12.18 4.77 -9.70
CA GLN A 31 -12.53 3.96 -8.52
C GLN A 31 -13.89 4.36 -7.94
N VAL A 32 -14.14 5.66 -7.81
CA VAL A 32 -15.43 6.23 -7.35
C VAL A 32 -16.56 5.82 -8.29
N ALA A 33 -16.37 6.02 -9.60
CA ALA A 33 -17.32 5.61 -10.65
C ALA A 33 -17.64 4.11 -10.59
N LYS A 34 -16.61 3.28 -10.40
CA LYS A 34 -16.77 1.83 -10.26
C LYS A 34 -17.57 1.46 -9.01
N ALA A 35 -17.25 2.07 -7.87
CA ALA A 35 -17.97 1.82 -6.62
C ALA A 35 -19.45 2.25 -6.75
N LEU A 36 -19.73 3.43 -7.30
CA LEU A 36 -21.10 3.87 -7.56
C LEU A 36 -21.86 2.89 -8.44
N LYS A 37 -21.27 2.48 -9.59
CA LYS A 37 -21.92 1.55 -10.53
C LYS A 37 -22.17 0.16 -9.94
N GLU A 38 -21.39 -0.26 -8.96
CA GLU A 38 -21.56 -1.55 -8.27
C GLU A 38 -22.59 -1.48 -7.13
N TYR A 39 -22.75 -0.32 -6.48
CA TYR A 39 -23.62 -0.16 -5.30
C TYR A 39 -24.89 0.65 -5.53
N VAL A 40 -25.10 1.22 -6.74
CA VAL A 40 -26.26 2.09 -7.05
C VAL A 40 -27.60 1.43 -6.72
N ASP A 41 -27.75 0.13 -7.00
CA ASP A 41 -28.99 -0.62 -6.76
C ASP A 41 -29.29 -0.81 -5.26
N HIS A 42 -28.29 -0.60 -4.40
CA HIS A 42 -28.41 -0.70 -2.94
C HIS A 42 -28.57 0.66 -2.26
N LEU A 43 -28.55 1.76 -3.02
CA LEU A 43 -28.64 3.11 -2.48
C LEU A 43 -30.09 3.59 -2.47
N PRO A 44 -30.63 4.00 -1.30
CA PRO A 44 -32.00 4.50 -1.22
C PRO A 44 -32.13 5.81 -2.00
N GLY A 45 -33.10 5.86 -2.91
CA GLY A 45 -33.36 7.03 -3.75
C GLY A 45 -32.41 7.22 -4.94
N ALA A 46 -31.49 6.28 -5.18
CA ALA A 46 -30.62 6.34 -6.34
C ALA A 46 -31.40 6.04 -7.65
N PRO A 47 -30.99 6.64 -8.78
CA PRO A 47 -31.57 6.29 -10.07
C PRO A 47 -31.23 4.84 -10.42
N ASP A 48 -32.09 4.22 -11.24
CA ASP A 48 -31.81 2.92 -11.86
C ASP A 48 -30.43 2.97 -12.53
N ARG A 49 -29.64 1.91 -12.36
CA ARG A 49 -28.31 1.73 -12.95
C ARG A 49 -28.27 2.04 -14.44
N LEU A 50 -29.34 1.72 -15.19
CA LEU A 50 -29.44 2.00 -16.63
C LEU A 50 -29.56 3.49 -16.95
N LYS A 51 -29.97 4.31 -15.99
CA LYS A 51 -30.11 5.77 -16.11
C LYS A 51 -28.82 6.51 -15.72
N LEU A 52 -27.80 5.79 -15.22
CA LEU A 52 -26.51 6.41 -14.93
C LEU A 52 -25.83 6.86 -16.24
N PRO A 53 -25.14 8.02 -16.23
CA PRO A 53 -24.33 8.42 -17.37
C PRO A 53 -23.22 7.40 -17.63
N SER A 54 -22.60 7.47 -18.82
CA SER A 54 -21.45 6.63 -19.14
C SER A 54 -20.25 7.03 -18.26
N LEU A 55 -20.06 6.30 -17.15
CA LEU A 55 -18.97 6.52 -16.22
C LEU A 55 -17.72 5.73 -16.62
N MET A 56 -16.57 6.40 -16.59
CA MET A 56 -15.26 5.75 -16.74
C MET A 56 -14.94 4.95 -15.48
N THR A 57 -15.09 3.61 -15.52
CA THR A 57 -14.84 2.73 -14.36
C THR A 57 -13.46 2.06 -14.38
N LYS A 58 -12.67 2.34 -15.41
CA LYS A 58 -11.30 1.83 -15.56
C LYS A 58 -10.36 3.03 -15.56
N PRO A 59 -9.30 3.02 -14.72
CA PRO A 59 -8.31 4.08 -14.73
C PRO A 59 -7.57 4.10 -16.09
N PRO A 60 -7.07 5.26 -16.51
CA PRO A 60 -6.18 5.33 -17.67
C PRO A 60 -4.91 4.49 -17.42
N PRO A 61 -4.40 3.74 -18.42
CA PRO A 61 -3.19 2.95 -18.26
C PRO A 61 -1.98 3.86 -17.96
N ILE A 62 -1.02 3.34 -17.19
CA ILE A 62 0.31 3.93 -16.99
C ILE A 62 1.29 2.93 -17.60
N ASP A 63 2.15 3.40 -18.51
CA ASP A 63 3.24 2.62 -19.12
C ASP A 63 2.86 1.16 -19.40
N PRO A 64 1.82 0.93 -20.24
CA PRO A 64 1.36 -0.42 -20.52
C PRO A 64 2.50 -1.24 -21.11
N ILE A 65 2.85 -2.32 -20.41
CA ILE A 65 3.85 -3.28 -20.87
C ILE A 65 3.14 -4.27 -21.79
N ASP A 66 3.74 -4.55 -22.95
CA ASP A 66 3.22 -5.55 -23.87
C ASP A 66 3.14 -6.92 -23.19
N MET A 67 1.94 -7.48 -23.17
CA MET A 67 1.70 -8.82 -22.65
C MET A 67 2.37 -9.83 -23.57
N HIS A 68 3.38 -10.52 -23.04
CA HIS A 68 4.00 -11.67 -23.68
C HIS A 68 3.73 -12.91 -22.84
N LEU A 69 3.77 -14.08 -23.47
CA LEU A 69 3.72 -15.34 -22.73
C LEU A 69 4.94 -15.40 -21.80
N PRO A 70 4.75 -15.47 -20.47
CA PRO A 70 5.88 -15.50 -19.55
C PRO A 70 6.64 -16.80 -19.73
N ASN A 71 7.96 -16.71 -19.83
CA ASN A 71 8.83 -17.88 -19.85
C ASN A 71 9.07 -18.36 -18.42
N ILE A 72 8.15 -19.17 -17.90
CA ILE A 72 8.18 -19.66 -16.51
C ILE A 72 8.99 -20.96 -16.45
N HIS A 73 10.11 -20.92 -15.73
CA HIS A 73 10.90 -22.11 -15.40
C HIS A 73 10.69 -22.46 -13.94
N PHE A 74 10.19 -23.67 -13.69
CA PHE A 74 10.03 -24.17 -12.32
C PHE A 74 11.36 -24.75 -11.84
N LEU A 75 11.84 -24.20 -10.73
CA LEU A 75 12.92 -24.81 -9.97
C LEU A 75 12.37 -26.00 -9.19
N ARG A 76 13.18 -27.05 -9.08
CA ARG A 76 12.92 -28.20 -8.20
C ARG A 76 12.94 -27.73 -6.76
N MET A 77 12.14 -28.40 -5.92
CA MET A 77 12.15 -28.16 -4.48
C MET A 77 13.57 -28.30 -3.92
N ILE A 78 13.95 -27.34 -3.09
CA ILE A 78 15.26 -27.23 -2.49
C ILE A 78 15.14 -27.75 -1.05
N ASP A 79 15.88 -28.82 -0.74
CA ASP A 79 16.01 -29.32 0.63
C ASP A 79 17.14 -28.57 1.36
N ALA A 80 16.91 -27.27 1.61
CA ALA A 80 17.81 -26.44 2.38
C ALA A 80 17.01 -25.65 3.42
N PRO A 81 17.53 -25.49 4.65
CA PRO A 81 16.88 -24.65 5.64
C PRO A 81 16.88 -23.22 5.13
N ASP A 82 15.75 -22.53 5.16
CA ASP A 82 15.61 -21.12 4.76
C ASP A 82 15.49 -20.17 5.95
N SER A 83 15.44 -20.71 7.17
CA SER A 83 15.23 -19.98 8.43
C SER A 83 16.50 -19.36 9.04
N SER A 84 17.63 -19.41 8.34
CA SER A 84 18.90 -18.86 8.81
C SER A 84 19.70 -18.21 7.69
N ALA A 85 20.62 -17.31 8.04
CA ALA A 85 21.53 -16.68 7.07
C ALA A 85 22.38 -17.71 6.31
N GLU A 86 22.86 -18.75 7.00
CA GLU A 86 23.58 -19.88 6.38
C GLU A 86 22.68 -20.60 5.36
N GLY A 87 21.44 -20.83 5.77
CA GLY A 87 20.40 -21.45 4.98
C GLY A 87 20.11 -20.71 3.67
N VAL A 88 19.96 -19.39 3.76
CA VAL A 88 19.79 -18.52 2.58
C VAL A 88 20.95 -18.66 1.59
N SER A 89 22.20 -18.84 2.06
CA SER A 89 23.32 -19.12 1.15
C SER A 89 23.10 -20.41 0.38
N ARG A 90 22.70 -21.49 1.08
CA ARG A 90 22.48 -22.80 0.46
C ARG A 90 21.34 -22.74 -0.56
N VAL A 91 20.28 -21.99 -0.27
CA VAL A 91 19.19 -21.75 -1.22
C VAL A 91 19.72 -21.05 -2.48
N LEU A 92 20.52 -19.98 -2.34
CA LEU A 92 21.10 -19.28 -3.49
C LEU A 92 22.03 -20.19 -4.31
N ASP A 93 22.89 -20.96 -3.65
CA ASP A 93 23.81 -21.89 -4.31
C ASP A 93 23.04 -22.98 -5.09
N GLU A 94 21.94 -23.50 -4.52
CA GLU A 94 21.09 -24.48 -5.16
C GLU A 94 20.30 -23.89 -6.35
N VAL A 95 19.79 -22.65 -6.23
CA VAL A 95 19.17 -21.94 -7.34
C VAL A 95 20.14 -21.80 -8.51
N ILE A 96 21.39 -21.37 -8.25
CA ILE A 96 22.43 -21.26 -9.28
C ILE A 96 22.72 -22.63 -9.91
N ARG A 97 22.83 -23.68 -9.09
CA ARG A 97 23.06 -25.05 -9.54
C ARG A 97 21.95 -25.55 -10.47
N GLN A 98 20.68 -25.26 -10.15
CA GLN A 98 19.54 -25.67 -10.98
C GLN A 98 19.43 -24.89 -12.29
N ILE A 99 19.83 -23.61 -12.29
CA ILE A 99 19.91 -22.79 -13.51
C ILE A 99 21.08 -23.27 -14.40
N GLY A 100 22.08 -23.94 -13.82
CA GLY A 100 23.23 -24.47 -14.56
C GLY A 100 24.25 -23.41 -14.97
N LEU A 101 24.27 -22.27 -14.25
CA LEU A 101 25.23 -21.20 -14.47
C LEU A 101 26.37 -21.27 -13.45
N ASP A 102 27.56 -20.85 -13.88
CA ASP A 102 28.68 -20.63 -12.94
C ASP A 102 28.38 -19.44 -12.02
N LYS A 103 28.80 -19.53 -10.75
CA LYS A 103 28.55 -18.51 -9.73
C LYS A 103 29.10 -17.14 -10.14
N LYS A 104 30.28 -17.08 -10.78
CA LYS A 104 30.88 -15.81 -11.23
C LYS A 104 30.08 -15.23 -12.39
N LYS A 105 29.74 -16.07 -13.38
CA LYS A 105 28.95 -15.64 -14.54
C LYS A 105 27.55 -15.17 -14.13
N TYR A 106 26.93 -15.80 -13.14
CA TYR A 106 25.63 -15.36 -12.64
C TYR A 106 25.73 -14.06 -11.86
N ALA A 107 26.79 -13.86 -11.09
CA ALA A 107 27.05 -12.63 -10.35
C ALA A 107 27.33 -11.40 -11.24
N GLU A 108 27.56 -11.58 -12.54
CA GLU A 108 27.57 -10.48 -13.53
C GLU A 108 26.15 -9.93 -13.79
N SER A 109 25.12 -10.73 -13.52
CA SER A 109 23.71 -10.36 -13.65
C SER A 109 23.11 -9.94 -12.31
N LEU A 110 22.08 -9.09 -12.35
CA LEU A 110 21.33 -8.68 -11.16
C LEU A 110 20.19 -9.66 -10.88
N LEU A 111 20.22 -10.34 -9.74
CA LEU A 111 19.08 -11.11 -9.25
C LEU A 111 18.18 -10.19 -8.41
N VAL A 112 16.96 -9.93 -8.89
CA VAL A 112 15.94 -9.24 -8.09
C VAL A 112 15.14 -10.28 -7.30
N ALA A 113 15.37 -10.34 -5.99
CA ALA A 113 14.73 -11.29 -5.08
C ALA A 113 13.62 -10.59 -4.27
N GLY A 114 12.37 -10.88 -4.61
CA GLY A 114 11.20 -10.40 -3.87
C GLY A 114 10.86 -11.33 -2.70
N GLY A 115 11.20 -10.91 -1.49
CA GLY A 115 10.98 -11.68 -0.26
C GLY A 115 10.08 -10.98 0.75
N ASP A 116 9.64 -11.71 1.77
CA ASP A 116 9.06 -11.10 2.96
C ASP A 116 10.14 -10.41 3.82
N VAL A 117 9.72 -9.77 4.93
CA VAL A 117 10.65 -9.04 5.80
C VAL A 117 11.70 -9.98 6.38
N GLY A 118 11.32 -11.20 6.78
CA GLY A 118 12.23 -12.18 7.37
C GLY A 118 13.31 -12.63 6.39
N SER A 119 12.91 -13.00 5.17
CA SER A 119 13.84 -13.42 4.11
C SER A 119 14.86 -12.33 3.76
N ASN A 120 14.37 -11.09 3.64
CA ASN A 120 15.22 -9.94 3.34
C ASN A 120 16.19 -9.63 4.50
N GLN A 121 15.75 -9.82 5.75
CA GLN A 121 16.61 -9.71 6.93
C GLN A 121 17.70 -10.79 6.94
N LEU A 122 17.36 -12.04 6.62
CA LEU A 122 18.34 -13.15 6.59
C LEU A 122 19.43 -12.92 5.53
N LEU A 123 19.07 -12.42 4.34
CA LEU A 123 20.04 -12.04 3.32
C LEU A 123 20.94 -10.88 3.79
N LYS A 124 20.37 -9.90 4.50
CA LYS A 124 21.15 -8.81 5.12
C LYS A 124 22.09 -9.34 6.20
N SER A 125 21.65 -10.26 7.05
CA SER A 125 22.47 -10.92 8.06
C SER A 125 23.59 -11.73 7.43
N LEU A 126 23.34 -12.41 6.31
CA LEU A 126 24.36 -13.14 5.55
C LEU A 126 25.45 -12.19 5.05
N ARG A 127 25.08 -11.04 4.49
CA ARG A 127 26.04 -9.99 4.08
C ARG A 127 26.87 -9.47 5.24
N GLN A 128 26.25 -9.26 6.40
CA GLN A 128 26.96 -8.81 7.61
C GLN A 128 27.97 -9.86 8.09
N LYS A 129 27.62 -11.15 8.07
CA LYS A 129 28.54 -12.23 8.43
C LYS A 129 29.75 -12.34 7.49
N ARG A 130 29.58 -11.94 6.23
CA ARG A 130 30.63 -11.96 5.20
C ARG A 130 31.39 -10.64 5.10
N PHE A 131 31.15 -9.68 5.99
CA PHE A 131 31.82 -8.38 5.93
C PHE A 131 33.16 -8.42 6.70
N PRO A 132 34.28 -7.92 6.13
CA PRO A 132 34.43 -7.44 4.75
C PRO A 132 34.45 -8.61 3.75
N PRO A 133 33.75 -8.49 2.60
CA PRO A 133 33.69 -9.58 1.64
C PRO A 133 35.02 -9.72 0.90
N ILE A 134 35.41 -10.97 0.59
CA ILE A 134 36.61 -11.28 -0.19
C ILE A 134 36.49 -10.70 -1.61
N ASP A 135 35.33 -10.86 -2.23
CA ASP A 135 34.98 -10.27 -3.52
C ASP A 135 33.47 -9.96 -3.62
N SER A 136 33.02 -9.39 -4.74
CA SER A 136 31.60 -9.06 -4.98
C SER A 136 30.69 -10.28 -5.08
N VAL A 137 31.25 -11.44 -5.46
CA VAL A 137 30.53 -12.70 -5.66
C VAL A 137 30.19 -13.32 -4.30
N GLU A 138 31.19 -13.45 -3.42
CA GLU A 138 31.01 -13.93 -2.05
C GLU A 138 30.27 -12.91 -1.19
N GLY A 139 30.40 -11.62 -1.47
CA GLY A 139 29.61 -10.57 -0.82
C GLY A 139 28.12 -10.54 -1.21
N ILE A 140 27.70 -11.36 -2.20
CA ILE A 140 26.31 -11.43 -2.71
C ILE A 140 25.80 -10.03 -3.07
N GLN A 141 26.65 -9.19 -3.64
CA GLN A 141 26.26 -7.81 -4.01
C GLN A 141 25.30 -7.81 -5.21
N TRP A 142 25.32 -8.87 -6.00
CA TRP A 142 24.52 -9.09 -7.19
C TRP A 142 23.05 -9.48 -6.91
N VAL A 143 22.65 -9.67 -5.65
CA VAL A 143 21.24 -9.92 -5.27
C VAL A 143 20.58 -8.65 -4.77
N LEU A 144 19.67 -8.05 -5.55
CA LEU A 144 18.81 -6.98 -5.08
C LEU A 144 17.59 -7.56 -4.37
N SER A 145 17.59 -7.47 -3.04
CA SER A 145 16.44 -7.81 -2.23
C SER A 145 15.42 -6.68 -2.23
N ILE A 146 14.19 -7.01 -2.62
CA ILE A 146 13.04 -6.10 -2.58
C ILE A 146 11.93 -6.71 -1.72
N PHE A 147 11.07 -5.87 -1.15
CA PHE A 147 9.89 -6.38 -0.46
C PHE A 147 8.89 -6.93 -1.47
N GLY A 148 8.52 -8.21 -1.30
CA GLY A 148 7.54 -8.86 -2.14
C GLY A 148 6.19 -8.15 -2.07
N GLY A 149 5.65 -7.76 -3.23
CA GLY A 149 4.43 -6.92 -3.30
C GLY A 149 3.23 -7.53 -2.56
N ALA A 150 3.06 -8.85 -2.62
CA ALA A 150 1.98 -9.55 -1.93
C ALA A 150 2.08 -9.40 -0.39
N HIS A 151 3.25 -9.69 0.18
CA HIS A 151 3.44 -9.64 1.63
C HIS A 151 3.44 -8.18 2.15
N THR A 152 3.99 -7.25 1.38
CA THR A 152 3.90 -5.81 1.67
C THR A 152 2.44 -5.37 1.73
N THR A 153 1.67 -5.66 0.67
CA THR A 153 0.24 -5.30 0.59
C THR A 153 -0.54 -5.91 1.74
N TRP A 154 -0.26 -7.17 2.07
CA TRP A 154 -0.88 -7.88 3.18
C TRP A 154 -0.60 -7.21 4.53
N ASN A 155 0.66 -6.92 4.84
CA ASN A 155 1.06 -6.31 6.11
C ASN A 155 0.47 -4.90 6.28
N PHE A 156 0.54 -4.07 5.23
CA PHE A 156 -0.06 -2.74 5.26
C PHE A 156 -1.58 -2.81 5.44
N THR A 157 -2.26 -3.66 4.70
CA THR A 157 -3.72 -3.82 4.79
C THR A 157 -4.14 -4.35 6.17
N LYS A 158 -3.39 -5.32 6.71
CA LYS A 158 -3.59 -5.87 8.05
C LYS A 158 -3.41 -4.79 9.13
N ALA A 159 -2.37 -3.97 9.02
CA ALA A 159 -2.12 -2.89 9.96
C ALA A 159 -3.24 -1.83 9.90
N LEU A 160 -3.64 -1.41 8.70
CA LEU A 160 -4.71 -0.44 8.49
C LEU A 160 -6.04 -0.94 9.08
N LEU A 161 -6.47 -2.16 8.71
CA LEU A 161 -7.68 -2.76 9.26
C LEU A 161 -7.57 -2.96 10.77
N GLY A 162 -6.41 -3.37 11.26
CA GLY A 162 -6.19 -3.58 12.69
C GLY A 162 -6.29 -2.31 13.53
N HIS A 163 -5.83 -1.19 12.98
CA HIS A 163 -5.87 0.14 13.59
C HIS A 163 -7.30 0.70 13.62
N HIS A 164 -8.03 0.60 12.51
CA HIS A 164 -9.39 1.14 12.40
C HIS A 164 -10.50 0.14 12.76
N TRP A 165 -10.15 -1.07 13.24
CA TRP A 165 -11.15 -2.13 13.44
C TRP A 165 -12.27 -1.72 14.38
N GLY A 166 -11.92 -1.11 15.53
CA GLY A 166 -12.83 -0.84 16.64
C GLY A 166 -13.01 -2.01 17.60
N LYS A 167 -13.96 -1.86 18.54
CA LYS A 167 -14.34 -2.83 19.57
C LYS A 167 -15.66 -3.52 19.20
N SER A 168 -15.57 -4.71 18.59
CA SER A 168 -16.74 -5.47 18.12
C SER A 168 -17.63 -6.04 19.23
N ASP A 169 -17.15 -6.03 20.46
CA ASP A 169 -17.88 -6.39 21.68
C ASP A 169 -18.72 -5.21 22.24
N ASN A 170 -18.48 -3.98 21.76
CA ASN A 170 -19.25 -2.81 22.12
C ASN A 170 -20.22 -2.45 20.98
N GLY A 171 -21.53 -2.58 21.21
CA GLY A 171 -22.57 -2.25 20.22
C GLY A 171 -22.59 -0.77 19.80
N ASP A 172 -22.05 0.13 20.62
CA ASP A 172 -21.96 1.56 20.34
C ASP A 172 -20.71 1.93 19.53
N ASP A 173 -19.77 1.00 19.38
CA ASP A 173 -18.55 1.23 18.59
C ASP A 173 -18.89 1.37 17.09
N THR A 174 -18.23 2.33 16.44
CA THR A 174 -18.44 2.67 15.03
C THR A 174 -17.23 2.34 14.17
N GLY A 175 -16.38 1.41 14.62
CA GLY A 175 -15.20 0.97 13.90
C GLY A 175 -15.52 0.25 12.59
N ALA A 176 -14.46 -0.09 11.85
CA ALA A 176 -14.58 -0.78 10.56
C ALA A 176 -15.35 -2.10 10.64
N TRP A 177 -15.34 -2.79 11.80
CA TRP A 177 -16.09 -4.02 12.02
C TRP A 177 -17.60 -3.85 11.74
N ARG A 178 -18.18 -2.71 12.12
CA ARG A 178 -19.62 -2.45 12.01
C ARG A 178 -20.04 -2.27 10.56
N SER A 179 -19.26 -1.48 9.82
CA SER A 179 -19.47 -1.28 8.38
C SER A 179 -19.28 -2.58 7.60
N LEU A 180 -18.24 -3.35 7.94
CA LEU A 180 -18.00 -4.63 7.26
C LEU A 180 -19.12 -5.65 7.55
N PHE A 181 -19.56 -5.74 8.80
CA PHE A 181 -20.64 -6.63 9.21
C PHE A 181 -21.97 -6.29 8.51
N ALA A 182 -22.31 -4.99 8.44
CA ALA A 182 -23.48 -4.51 7.71
C ALA A 182 -23.45 -4.85 6.21
N LEU A 183 -22.25 -4.99 5.64
CA LEU A 183 -22.02 -5.36 4.23
C LEU A 183 -21.85 -6.88 4.03
N GLY A 184 -22.19 -7.70 5.03
CA GLY A 184 -22.18 -9.16 4.95
C GLY A 184 -20.82 -9.81 5.19
N GLY A 185 -19.87 -9.09 5.80
CA GLY A 185 -18.63 -9.68 6.30
C GLY A 185 -18.72 -10.15 7.76
N GLU A 186 -17.60 -10.60 8.31
CA GLU A 186 -17.53 -11.03 9.71
C GLU A 186 -17.24 -9.87 10.66
N TYR A 187 -17.81 -9.91 11.87
CA TYR A 187 -17.52 -8.94 12.94
C TYR A 187 -16.23 -9.27 13.71
N LYS A 188 -15.67 -10.48 13.52
CA LYS A 188 -14.41 -10.91 14.13
C LYS A 188 -13.23 -10.21 13.48
N LYS A 189 -12.28 -9.77 14.30
CA LYS A 189 -11.08 -9.02 13.87
C LYS A 189 -10.22 -9.85 12.88
N PRO A 190 -10.15 -9.48 11.58
CA PRO A 190 -9.44 -10.25 10.56
C PRO A 190 -7.95 -10.48 10.85
N PRO A 191 -7.19 -9.53 11.44
CA PRO A 191 -5.78 -9.74 11.80
C PRO A 191 -5.48 -10.97 12.66
N ALA A 192 -6.45 -11.49 13.43
CA ALA A 192 -6.27 -12.70 14.23
C ALA A 192 -6.16 -13.97 13.38
N THR A 193 -6.76 -13.97 12.20
CA THR A 193 -6.81 -15.15 11.31
C THR A 193 -5.55 -15.29 10.45
N GLN A 194 -4.77 -14.22 10.29
CA GLN A 194 -3.66 -14.14 9.32
C GLN A 194 -4.04 -14.59 7.90
N ASP A 195 -5.32 -14.60 7.55
CA ASP A 195 -5.78 -15.04 6.25
C ASP A 195 -5.69 -13.91 5.22
N PHE A 196 -4.83 -14.08 4.23
CA PHE A 196 -4.60 -13.09 3.17
C PHE A 196 -5.89 -12.73 2.44
N ASN A 197 -6.68 -13.74 2.04
CA ASN A 197 -7.87 -13.53 1.23
C ASN A 197 -8.94 -12.74 1.99
N THR A 198 -9.17 -13.07 3.25
CA THR A 198 -10.14 -12.39 4.12
C THR A 198 -9.73 -10.95 4.39
N ILE A 199 -8.45 -10.70 4.69
CA ILE A 199 -7.92 -9.34 4.90
C ILE A 199 -8.11 -8.48 3.65
N MET A 200 -7.70 -8.99 2.48
CA MET A 200 -7.81 -8.27 1.21
C MET A 200 -9.26 -8.03 0.79
N ARG A 201 -10.14 -9.03 0.97
CA ARG A 201 -11.58 -8.90 0.70
C ARG A 201 -12.21 -7.84 1.60
N SER A 202 -11.94 -7.89 2.90
CA SER A 202 -12.50 -6.95 3.89
C SER A 202 -12.11 -5.52 3.57
N ALA A 203 -10.82 -5.27 3.30
CA ALA A 203 -10.33 -3.96 2.92
C ALA A 203 -10.97 -3.45 1.62
N ARG A 204 -11.15 -4.33 0.62
CA ARG A 204 -11.79 -3.95 -0.64
C ARG A 204 -13.26 -3.57 -0.47
N ILE A 205 -14.01 -4.30 0.36
CA ILE A 205 -15.42 -3.98 0.67
C ILE A 205 -15.50 -2.63 1.36
N LEU A 206 -14.71 -2.42 2.42
CA LEU A 206 -14.67 -1.18 3.18
C LEU A 206 -14.24 0.01 2.32
N HIS A 207 -13.20 -0.15 1.49
CA HIS A 207 -12.75 0.89 0.57
C HIS A 207 -13.88 1.36 -0.34
N LYS A 208 -14.60 0.43 -0.98
CA LYS A 208 -15.72 0.78 -1.87
C LYS A 208 -16.88 1.43 -1.11
N ALA A 209 -17.20 0.93 0.09
CA ALA A 209 -18.24 1.53 0.93
C ALA A 209 -17.89 2.97 1.32
N ASN A 210 -16.63 3.23 1.67
CA ASN A 210 -16.14 4.58 1.96
C ASN A 210 -16.24 5.49 0.74
N LEU A 211 -15.90 5.01 -0.47
CA LEU A 211 -16.06 5.78 -1.71
C LEU A 211 -17.52 6.17 -1.94
N VAL A 212 -18.46 5.24 -1.73
CA VAL A 212 -19.90 5.52 -1.88
C VAL A 212 -20.39 6.48 -0.80
N HIS A 213 -19.91 6.34 0.43
CA HIS A 213 -20.21 7.27 1.52
C HIS A 213 -19.75 8.69 1.18
N ILE A 214 -18.54 8.86 0.63
CA ILE A 214 -18.02 10.16 0.19
C ILE A 214 -18.93 10.81 -0.87
N ILE A 215 -19.42 10.02 -1.84
CA ILE A 215 -20.37 10.53 -2.86
C ILE A 215 -21.66 11.04 -2.20
N ARG A 216 -22.25 10.23 -1.30
CA ARG A 216 -23.47 10.61 -0.60
C ARG A 216 -23.27 11.89 0.21
N SER A 217 -22.18 11.97 0.97
CA SER A 217 -21.87 13.14 1.77
C SER A 217 -21.69 14.38 0.91
N ALA A 218 -20.99 14.29 -0.22
CA ALA A 218 -20.86 15.39 -1.18
C ALA A 218 -22.22 15.85 -1.75
N SER A 219 -23.12 14.91 -2.09
CA SER A 219 -24.46 15.22 -2.59
C SER A 219 -25.38 15.88 -1.55
N MET A 220 -25.15 15.67 -0.25
CA MET A 220 -25.97 16.31 0.80
C MET A 220 -25.65 17.80 0.98
N TYR A 221 -24.46 18.24 0.53
CA TYR A 221 -24.08 19.65 0.55
C TYR A 221 -24.52 20.43 -0.70
N ASP A 222 -24.94 19.73 -1.76
CA ASP A 222 -25.37 20.31 -3.03
C ASP A 222 -26.88 20.04 -3.23
N THR A 223 -27.73 20.96 -2.77
CA THR A 223 -29.20 20.82 -2.75
C THR A 223 -29.87 20.82 -4.13
N ASN A 224 -29.11 20.77 -5.22
CA ASN A 224 -29.63 20.77 -6.59
C ASN A 224 -29.09 19.59 -7.42
N TRP A 225 -29.69 18.42 -7.25
CA TRP A 225 -29.43 17.21 -8.04
C TRP A 225 -29.54 17.41 -9.57
N ASN A 226 -30.15 18.50 -10.04
CA ASN A 226 -30.34 18.77 -11.47
C ASN A 226 -29.16 19.46 -12.18
N ALA A 227 -28.07 19.83 -11.48
CA ALA A 227 -26.95 20.56 -12.10
C ALA A 227 -25.64 19.76 -12.23
N CYS A 228 -25.50 18.60 -11.57
CA CYS A 228 -24.21 17.92 -11.44
C CYS A 228 -23.98 16.84 -12.52
N MET A 229 -24.13 17.19 -13.81
CA MET A 229 -23.58 16.38 -14.91
C MET A 229 -22.20 16.87 -15.38
N TYR A 230 -21.67 17.88 -14.69
CA TYR A 230 -20.27 18.28 -14.76
C TYR A 230 -19.70 18.10 -13.35
N LEU A 231 -18.62 17.34 -13.20
CA LEU A 231 -17.80 17.36 -11.99
C LEU A 231 -16.81 18.53 -12.11
N PRO A 232 -17.10 19.72 -11.56
CA PRO A 232 -16.06 20.56 -10.99
C PRO A 232 -16.26 20.71 -9.48
N THR A 233 -15.13 20.86 -8.80
CA THR A 233 -14.97 21.29 -7.40
C THR A 233 -15.48 20.35 -6.31
N LEU A 234 -14.55 19.55 -5.78
CA LEU A 234 -14.55 19.13 -4.39
C LEU A 234 -14.55 20.39 -3.51
N GLY A 235 -15.63 20.63 -2.77
CA GLY A 235 -15.73 21.70 -1.80
C GLY A 235 -16.75 21.40 -0.70
N ASN A 236 -16.24 21.39 0.54
CA ASN A 236 -16.89 21.63 1.84
C ASN A 236 -17.10 20.44 2.80
N SER A 237 -16.00 19.98 3.41
CA SER A 237 -15.97 19.65 4.84
C SER A 237 -15.35 20.82 5.61
N ARG A 238 -16.20 21.73 6.08
CA ARG A 238 -15.80 23.08 6.50
C ARG A 238 -14.85 23.11 7.71
N GLU A 239 -14.95 22.18 8.66
CA GLU A 239 -14.05 22.18 9.82
C GLU A 239 -12.73 21.43 9.60
N THR A 240 -12.64 20.57 8.57
CA THR A 240 -11.40 19.83 8.24
C THR A 240 -10.64 20.46 7.07
N PHE A 241 -11.29 21.29 6.22
CA PHE A 241 -10.65 21.97 5.09
C PHE A 241 -10.23 23.41 5.36
N GLU A 242 -10.76 24.10 6.36
CA GLU A 242 -10.33 25.47 6.68
C GLU A 242 -8.83 25.54 7.05
N SER A 243 -8.22 24.43 7.50
CA SER A 243 -6.77 24.32 7.71
C SER A 243 -5.96 23.88 6.48
N ASN A 244 -6.62 23.41 5.40
CA ASN A 244 -5.98 22.79 4.24
C ASN A 244 -6.02 23.66 2.97
N HIS A 245 -6.65 24.84 3.01
CA HIS A 245 -6.74 25.75 1.87
C HIS A 245 -5.38 26.32 1.42
N GLU A 246 -4.32 26.14 2.22
CA GLU A 246 -2.93 26.53 1.91
C GLU A 246 -2.02 25.34 1.54
N LEU A 247 -2.52 24.10 1.53
CA LEU A 247 -1.67 22.93 1.30
C LEU A 247 -1.49 22.66 -0.20
N ASP A 248 -0.30 22.98 -0.70
CA ASP A 248 0.15 22.60 -2.03
C ASP A 248 0.99 21.33 -1.93
N LEU A 249 0.42 20.18 -2.28
CA LEU A 249 1.09 18.87 -2.21
C LEU A 249 2.29 18.73 -3.16
N THR A 250 2.55 19.74 -4.01
CA THR A 250 3.79 19.82 -4.80
C THR A 250 4.94 20.48 -4.02
N LYS A 251 4.67 21.08 -2.85
CA LYS A 251 5.65 21.72 -1.98
C LYS A 251 5.94 20.84 -0.76
N ALA A 252 7.21 20.46 -0.58
CA ALA A 252 7.64 19.57 0.51
C ALA A 252 7.23 20.04 1.92
N LYS A 253 7.21 21.36 2.16
CA LYS A 253 6.80 21.98 3.44
C LYS A 253 5.36 21.68 3.83
N ASP A 254 4.48 21.54 2.83
CA ASP A 254 3.06 21.31 3.06
C ASP A 254 2.79 19.82 3.32
N CYS A 255 3.58 18.92 2.72
CA CYS A 255 3.61 17.50 3.07
C CYS A 255 4.07 17.26 4.52
N GLU A 256 5.04 18.02 5.02
CA GLU A 256 5.51 17.92 6.42
C GLU A 256 4.45 18.37 7.45
N ARG A 257 3.64 19.39 7.11
CA ARG A 257 2.50 19.84 7.95
C ARG A 257 1.42 18.77 8.14
N LEU A 258 1.19 17.91 7.13
CA LEU A 258 0.23 16.80 7.22
C LEU A 258 0.67 15.71 8.21
N VAL A 259 1.98 15.49 8.36
CA VAL A 259 2.53 14.50 9.30
C VAL A 259 2.34 14.98 10.74
N TYR A 260 2.52 16.28 11.01
CA TYR A 260 2.37 16.86 12.34
C TYR A 260 0.91 17.02 12.80
N ASN A 261 -0.01 17.37 11.91
CA ASN A 261 -1.42 17.57 12.28
C ASN A 261 -2.19 16.26 12.53
N ASN A 262 -1.79 15.15 11.90
CA ASN A 262 -2.39 13.84 12.17
C ASN A 262 -1.94 13.22 13.50
N THR A 263 -0.84 13.68 14.09
CA THR A 263 -0.45 13.31 15.47
C THR A 263 -1.25 14.04 16.54
N ALA A 264 -1.93 15.16 16.22
CA ALA A 264 -2.69 15.95 17.18
C ALA A 264 -4.16 15.52 17.33
N CYS A 265 -4.75 14.85 16.34
CA CYS A 265 -6.13 14.33 16.42
C CYS A 265 -6.28 13.03 17.24
N SER A 266 -5.21 12.49 17.82
CA SER A 266 -5.24 11.26 18.63
C SER A 266 -4.80 11.44 20.08
N VAL A 267 -4.68 12.67 20.59
CA VAL A 267 -4.32 12.90 21.99
C VAL A 267 -5.40 13.75 22.67
N HIS A 268 -6.47 13.08 23.09
CA HIS A 268 -7.16 13.54 24.29
C HIS A 268 -6.35 13.07 25.50
N ASP A 269 -6.01 14.03 26.35
CA ASP A 269 -5.21 13.94 27.57
C ASP A 269 -5.31 12.63 28.36
N GLY A 270 -4.15 12.04 28.64
CA GLY A 270 -4.04 10.88 29.51
C GLY A 270 -2.61 10.34 29.60
N MET A 271 -1.80 10.99 30.45
CA MET A 271 -0.52 10.51 31.01
C MET A 271 0.70 10.46 30.07
N LEU A 272 1.38 11.61 29.94
CA LEU A 272 2.82 11.68 29.71
C LEU A 272 3.53 12.07 31.01
N THR A 273 3.94 11.09 31.82
CA THR A 273 5.07 11.28 32.74
C THR A 273 6.31 10.70 32.05
N LYS A 274 7.28 11.58 31.76
CA LYS A 274 8.59 11.23 31.20
C LYS A 274 9.35 10.29 32.15
N PRO A 275 9.95 9.18 31.68
CA PRO A 275 11.07 8.58 32.40
C PRO A 275 12.38 9.32 32.04
N PRO A 276 13.26 9.58 33.02
CA PRO A 276 14.57 10.18 32.77
C PRO A 276 15.52 9.12 32.20
N PHE A 277 16.15 9.43 31.06
CA PHE A 277 17.32 8.71 30.58
C PHE A 277 18.57 9.31 31.26
N GLU A 278 19.13 8.59 32.23
CA GLU A 278 20.54 8.72 32.60
C GLU A 278 21.32 7.59 31.93
N ARG A 279 22.40 7.95 31.22
CA ARG A 279 23.42 7.04 30.69
C ARG A 279 24.57 6.95 31.70
N PRO A 280 25.26 5.80 31.73
CA PRO A 280 26.71 5.75 31.67
C PRO A 280 27.18 5.64 30.21
#